data_AF-A0A8T4CQA5-F1
#
_entry.id   AF-A0A8T4CQA5-F1
#
_cell.length_a   1.000
_cell.length_b   1.000
_cell.length_c   1.000
_cell.angle_alpha   90.00
_cell.angle_beta   90.00
_cell.angle_gamma   90.00
#
_symmetry.space_group_name_H-M   'P 1'
#
loop_
_entity.id
_entity.type
_entity.pdbx_description
1 polymer ?
#
loop_
_entity_poly.entity_id
_entity_poly.type
_entity_poly.pdbx_seq_one_letter_code
_entity_poly.pdbx_strand_id
1 'polypeptide(L)'
;MIKNLKKDGILKDSAYMIFSNMYSKFAAYLFYFLIPFILGTEGFGIIKGLMPILDTLVIIFCSGIPPAMAKYISGGDFKENAWIYDILKVMFIFSIFGAIFTVFLKYLLGGNYSNLPDVYFYAVAVALPFSVVISWSRGVLQGNLKIKNLSKTWILENTSKVVFLVILSYLFGVVGGILSISVSFLLGGIFGIYLLSKSNLKYSFSNILKNIFSPIKEKESVKKVIYYSIPIALTTASYRLINDLDGIFILSMLGAYDNGVYGYASLLSRLLFLFASAIAIVLIPRISKSKDISYFKKATILNISIVLPALLIIFLFSKELLNLFFGISTPESITSLKILSVSAVFMSAYTICASSLQGLGYAKIPVYVLLFGIILNAVFNYVLIPNLGIIGGAIATLSSSFVVFVLIWIITFNKLKKIKNNS
;
A
#
# COMPACT_ATOMS: atom_id res chain seq x y z
N MET A 1 -4.74 0.98 -33.84
CA MET A 1 -4.65 0.59 -32.43
C MET A 1 -5.28 1.60 -31.46
N ILE A 2 -4.88 2.89 -31.45
CA ILE A 2 -5.43 3.91 -30.50
C ILE A 2 -6.92 4.22 -30.74
N LYS A 3 -7.40 4.22 -32.00
CA LYS A 3 -8.84 4.35 -32.32
C LYS A 3 -9.69 3.19 -31.76
N ASN A 4 -9.14 1.95 -31.71
CA ASN A 4 -9.85 0.80 -31.11
C ASN A 4 -9.87 0.91 -29.58
N LEU A 5 -8.78 1.37 -28.96
CA LEU A 5 -8.74 1.65 -27.51
C LEU A 5 -9.71 2.76 -27.07
N LYS A 6 -10.07 3.68 -27.97
CA LYS A 6 -11.15 4.67 -27.73
C LYS A 6 -12.54 4.05 -27.86
N LYS A 7 -12.74 3.10 -28.79
CA LYS A 7 -14.02 2.38 -28.97
C LYS A 7 -14.34 1.47 -27.78
N ASP A 8 -13.34 0.85 -27.18
CA ASP A 8 -13.52 -0.11 -26.09
C ASP A 8 -13.59 0.56 -24.69
N GLY A 9 -13.60 1.89 -24.59
CA GLY A 9 -13.67 2.63 -23.32
C GLY A 9 -12.39 2.58 -22.44
N ILE A 10 -11.45 1.69 -22.75
CA ILE A 10 -10.21 1.41 -22.00
C ILE A 10 -9.42 2.68 -21.69
N LEU A 11 -9.26 3.59 -22.66
CA LEU A 11 -8.52 4.85 -22.46
C LEU A 11 -9.15 5.74 -21.39
N LYS A 12 -10.48 5.83 -21.37
CA LYS A 12 -11.23 6.65 -20.42
C LYS A 12 -11.17 6.04 -19.01
N ASP A 13 -11.34 4.73 -18.91
CA ASP A 13 -11.28 4.01 -17.64
C ASP A 13 -9.86 4.02 -17.05
N SER A 14 -8.84 3.84 -17.89
CA SER A 14 -7.44 3.96 -17.48
C SER A 14 -7.12 5.37 -16.99
N ALA A 15 -7.61 6.41 -17.65
CA ALA A 15 -7.40 7.80 -17.23
C ALA A 15 -8.04 8.08 -15.85
N TYR A 16 -9.27 7.62 -15.60
CA TYR A 16 -9.92 7.76 -14.29
C TYR A 16 -9.14 7.03 -13.19
N MET A 17 -8.66 5.83 -13.47
CA MET A 17 -7.91 5.02 -12.51
C MET A 17 -6.54 5.63 -12.20
N ILE A 18 -5.84 6.17 -13.21
CA ILE A 18 -4.57 6.87 -13.01
C ILE A 18 -4.77 8.13 -12.15
N PHE A 19 -5.75 8.97 -12.50
CA PHE A 19 -6.01 10.20 -11.76
C PHE A 19 -6.40 9.92 -10.30
N SER A 20 -7.31 8.98 -10.08
CA SER A 20 -7.74 8.61 -8.72
C SER A 20 -6.60 8.00 -7.89
N ASN A 21 -5.72 7.19 -8.49
CA ASN A 21 -4.53 6.67 -7.81
C ASN A 21 -3.53 7.78 -7.44
N MET A 22 -3.27 8.72 -8.36
CA MET A 22 -2.38 9.86 -8.08
C MET A 22 -2.94 10.74 -6.97
N TYR A 23 -4.24 11.05 -7.02
CA TYR A 23 -4.93 11.78 -5.97
C TYR A 23 -4.86 11.05 -4.62
N SER A 24 -5.12 9.75 -4.61
CA SER A 24 -5.12 8.93 -3.38
C SER A 24 -3.72 8.89 -2.75
N LYS A 25 -2.66 8.78 -3.57
CA LYS A 25 -1.28 8.88 -3.09
C LYS A 25 -0.99 10.25 -2.51
N PHE A 26 -1.35 11.33 -3.21
CA PHE A 26 -1.17 12.69 -2.71
C PHE A 26 -1.89 12.90 -1.36
N ALA A 27 -3.14 12.48 -1.25
CA ALA A 27 -3.90 12.56 0.00
C ALA A 27 -3.30 11.69 1.11
N ALA A 28 -2.73 10.52 0.80
CA ALA A 28 -2.01 9.72 1.79
C ALA A 28 -0.71 10.40 2.27
N TYR A 29 0.02 11.08 1.39
CA TYR A 29 1.16 11.92 1.79
C TYR A 29 0.71 13.08 2.66
N LEU A 30 -0.36 13.77 2.27
CA LEU A 30 -0.93 14.87 3.03
C LEU A 30 -1.39 14.42 4.41
N PHE A 31 -1.98 13.23 4.53
CA PHE A 31 -2.34 12.61 5.80
C PHE A 31 -1.13 12.49 6.75
N TYR A 32 -0.03 11.88 6.29
CA TYR A 32 1.18 11.76 7.11
C TYR A 32 1.89 13.10 7.34
N PHE A 33 1.75 14.05 6.41
CA PHE A 33 2.32 15.37 6.56
C PHE A 33 1.60 16.18 7.64
N LEU A 34 0.28 16.05 7.78
CA LEU A 34 -0.51 16.81 8.75
C LEU A 34 -0.42 16.28 10.19
N ILE A 35 -0.26 14.97 10.38
CA ILE A 35 -0.24 14.34 11.71
C ILE A 35 0.77 15.00 12.67
N PRO A 36 2.05 15.23 12.30
CA PRO A 36 3.04 15.84 13.17
C PRO A 36 2.62 17.22 13.71
N PHE A 37 1.95 18.02 12.90
CA PHE A 37 1.50 19.36 13.29
C PHE A 37 0.32 19.34 14.26
N ILE A 38 -0.46 18.26 14.27
CA ILE A 38 -1.66 18.13 15.12
C ILE A 38 -1.34 17.36 16.40
N LEU A 39 -0.57 16.27 16.28
CA LEU A 39 -0.34 15.29 17.34
C LEU A 39 1.09 15.29 17.88
N GLY A 40 1.97 16.12 17.32
CA GLY A 40 3.40 16.13 17.66
C GLY A 40 4.15 14.89 17.16
N THR A 41 5.46 14.88 17.44
CA THR A 41 6.38 13.80 17.00
C THR A 41 6.00 12.44 17.56
N GLU A 42 5.61 12.38 18.84
CA GLU A 42 5.27 11.12 19.48
C GLU A 42 3.98 10.51 18.91
N GLY A 43 2.92 11.31 18.77
CA GLY A 43 1.67 10.87 18.16
C GLY A 43 1.86 10.46 16.69
N PHE A 44 2.71 11.17 15.95
CA PHE A 44 3.13 10.77 14.61
C PHE A 44 3.84 9.42 14.59
N GLY A 45 4.76 9.18 15.53
CA GLY A 45 5.47 7.92 15.64
C GLY A 45 4.57 6.74 16.00
N ILE A 46 3.57 6.93 16.87
CA ILE A 46 2.57 5.89 17.15
C ILE A 46 1.80 5.53 15.88
N ILE A 47 1.27 6.54 15.17
CA ILE A 47 0.53 6.32 13.92
C ILE A 47 1.42 5.67 12.86
N LYS A 48 2.66 6.12 12.71
CA LYS A 48 3.63 5.54 11.75
C LYS A 48 3.95 4.09 12.02
N GLY A 49 4.00 3.67 13.29
CA GLY A 49 4.24 2.28 13.65
C GLY A 49 2.99 1.39 13.59
N LEU A 50 1.78 1.95 13.75
CA LEU A 50 0.53 1.20 13.68
C LEU A 50 -0.03 1.06 12.25
N MET A 51 0.19 2.03 11.36
CA MET A 51 -0.40 1.96 10.01
C MET A 51 0.09 0.79 9.15
N PRO A 52 1.37 0.39 9.14
CA PRO A 52 1.81 -0.76 8.37
C PRO A 52 1.11 -2.04 8.80
N ILE A 53 0.84 -2.16 10.11
CA ILE A 53 0.07 -3.26 10.69
C ILE A 53 -1.39 -3.19 10.21
N LEU A 54 -2.06 -2.05 10.41
CA LEU A 54 -3.44 -1.83 9.97
C LEU A 54 -3.63 -2.18 8.50
N ASP A 55 -2.80 -1.61 7.63
CA ASP A 55 -2.90 -1.81 6.17
C ASP A 55 -2.70 -3.28 5.81
N THR A 56 -1.74 -3.95 6.44
CA THR A 56 -1.47 -5.38 6.22
C THR A 56 -2.67 -6.23 6.62
N LEU A 57 -3.27 -5.97 7.78
CA LEU A 57 -4.45 -6.69 8.26
C LEU A 57 -5.66 -6.43 7.35
N VAL A 58 -5.90 -5.17 6.95
CA VAL A 58 -6.97 -4.82 6.01
C VAL A 58 -6.76 -5.52 4.67
N ILE A 59 -5.53 -5.63 4.17
CA ILE A 59 -5.22 -6.37 2.94
C ILE A 59 -5.54 -7.86 3.09
N ILE A 60 -5.08 -8.50 4.16
CA ILE A 60 -5.24 -9.94 4.37
C ILE A 60 -6.70 -10.32 4.58
N PHE A 61 -7.41 -9.60 5.44
CA PHE A 61 -8.78 -9.95 5.82
C PHE A 61 -9.85 -9.41 4.86
N CYS A 62 -9.56 -8.33 4.12
CA CYS A 62 -10.57 -7.64 3.30
C CYS A 62 -10.10 -7.34 1.87
N SER A 63 -9.08 -6.50 1.69
CA SER A 63 -8.72 -5.86 0.42
C SER A 63 -8.04 -6.78 -0.60
N GLY A 64 -7.64 -7.99 -0.23
CA GLY A 64 -7.13 -9.00 -1.16
C GLY A 64 -8.20 -9.69 -2.01
N ILE A 65 -9.47 -9.63 -1.59
CA ILE A 65 -10.61 -10.32 -2.22
C ILE A 65 -11.19 -9.61 -3.46
N PRO A 66 -11.28 -8.25 -3.53
CA PRO A 66 -11.87 -7.54 -4.65
C PRO A 66 -11.31 -7.88 -6.04
N PRO A 67 -9.98 -8.04 -6.26
CA PRO A 67 -9.46 -8.46 -7.56
C PRO A 67 -9.89 -9.87 -7.96
N ALA A 68 -10.04 -10.77 -6.99
CA ALA A 68 -10.55 -12.12 -7.22
C ALA A 68 -12.03 -12.08 -7.62
N MET A 69 -12.86 -11.33 -6.88
CA MET A 69 -14.25 -11.10 -7.24
C MET A 69 -14.37 -10.51 -8.65
N ALA A 70 -13.55 -9.52 -8.97
CA ALA A 70 -13.59 -8.86 -10.26
C ALA A 70 -13.40 -9.85 -11.42
N LYS A 71 -12.43 -10.77 -11.30
CA LYS A 71 -12.19 -11.82 -12.28
C LYS A 71 -13.43 -12.69 -12.50
N TYR A 72 -13.97 -13.28 -11.44
CA TYR A 72 -15.08 -14.23 -11.54
C TYR A 72 -16.40 -13.56 -11.97
N ILE A 73 -16.63 -12.31 -11.58
CA ILE A 73 -17.78 -11.51 -12.07
C ILE A 73 -17.61 -11.21 -13.56
N SER A 74 -16.44 -10.74 -13.99
CA SER A 74 -16.21 -10.37 -15.40
C SER A 74 -16.20 -11.58 -16.34
N GLY A 75 -15.80 -12.75 -15.84
CA GLY A 75 -15.77 -14.00 -16.62
C GLY A 75 -17.15 -14.64 -16.77
N GLY A 76 -18.12 -14.28 -15.92
CA GLY A 76 -19.42 -14.96 -15.88
C GLY A 76 -19.28 -16.42 -15.44
N ASP A 77 -18.23 -16.74 -14.68
CA ASP A 77 -17.84 -18.11 -14.33
C ASP A 77 -18.88 -18.84 -13.45
N PHE A 78 -19.78 -18.08 -12.81
CA PHE A 78 -20.82 -18.57 -11.93
C PHE A 78 -22.20 -18.17 -12.44
N LYS A 79 -23.13 -19.14 -12.51
CA LYS A 79 -24.50 -18.94 -13.04
C LYS A 79 -25.37 -18.07 -12.12
N GLU A 80 -25.21 -18.22 -10.80
CA GLU A 80 -25.96 -17.45 -9.81
C GLU A 80 -25.12 -16.29 -9.28
N ASN A 81 -25.78 -15.18 -8.92
CA ASN A 81 -25.11 -14.04 -8.28
C ASN A 81 -25.13 -14.11 -6.74
N ALA A 82 -25.70 -15.17 -6.16
CA ALA A 82 -25.84 -15.33 -4.71
C ALA A 82 -24.48 -15.37 -3.99
N TRP A 83 -23.45 -15.97 -4.62
CA TRP A 83 -22.10 -16.05 -4.07
C TRP A 83 -21.49 -14.67 -3.76
N ILE A 84 -21.91 -13.61 -4.48
CA ILE A 84 -21.40 -12.25 -4.26
C ILE A 84 -21.81 -11.77 -2.86
N TYR A 85 -23.03 -12.04 -2.42
CA TYR A 85 -23.48 -11.76 -1.06
C TYR A 85 -22.82 -12.70 -0.04
N ASP A 86 -22.63 -13.97 -0.40
CA ASP A 86 -21.98 -14.94 0.50
C ASP A 86 -20.52 -14.57 0.79
N ILE A 87 -19.80 -14.00 -0.19
CA ILE A 87 -18.46 -13.45 0.05
C ILE A 87 -18.49 -12.31 1.05
N LEU A 88 -19.46 -11.38 0.95
CA LEU A 88 -19.57 -10.28 1.90
C LEU A 88 -19.69 -10.80 3.34
N LYS A 89 -20.45 -11.88 3.56
CA LYS A 89 -20.58 -12.52 4.88
C LYS A 89 -19.27 -13.10 5.37
N VAL A 90 -18.56 -13.83 4.51
CA VAL A 90 -17.27 -14.43 4.88
C VAL A 90 -16.24 -13.34 5.16
N MET A 91 -16.21 -12.28 4.37
CA MET A 91 -15.37 -11.10 4.62
C MET A 91 -15.68 -10.46 5.98
N PHE A 92 -16.96 -10.36 6.36
CA PHE A 92 -17.37 -9.82 7.65
C PHE A 92 -16.95 -10.70 8.82
N ILE A 93 -17.07 -12.03 8.68
CA ILE A 93 -16.60 -12.98 9.70
C ILE A 93 -15.07 -12.90 9.85
N PHE A 94 -14.34 -12.88 8.72
CA PHE A 94 -12.88 -12.76 8.74
C PHE A 94 -12.39 -11.42 9.27
N SER A 95 -13.11 -10.32 9.02
CA SER A 95 -12.72 -9.02 9.57
C SER A 95 -12.96 -8.93 11.09
N ILE A 96 -14.01 -9.57 11.62
CA ILE A 96 -14.22 -9.70 13.07
C ILE A 96 -13.09 -10.51 13.69
N PHE A 97 -12.71 -11.64 13.07
CA PHE A 97 -11.57 -12.43 13.52
C PHE A 97 -10.28 -11.60 13.50
N GLY A 98 -10.03 -10.86 12.42
CA GLY A 98 -8.90 -9.94 12.31
C GLY A 98 -8.94 -8.84 13.37
N ALA A 99 -10.11 -8.29 13.70
CA ALA A 99 -10.27 -7.26 14.72
C ALA A 99 -9.93 -7.79 16.11
N ILE A 100 -10.42 -8.99 16.46
CA ILE A 100 -10.07 -9.67 17.71
C ILE A 100 -8.56 -9.95 17.75
N PHE A 101 -7.99 -10.48 16.66
CA PHE A 101 -6.55 -10.71 16.54
C PHE A 101 -5.72 -9.43 16.74
N THR A 102 -6.22 -8.29 16.23
CA THR A 102 -5.57 -6.97 16.35
C THR A 102 -5.42 -6.53 17.81
N VAL A 103 -6.41 -6.82 18.65
CA VAL A 103 -6.36 -6.47 20.08
C VAL A 103 -5.22 -7.20 20.79
N PHE A 104 -5.00 -8.47 20.45
CA PHE A 104 -3.92 -9.27 21.05
C PHE A 104 -2.56 -9.03 20.41
N LEU A 105 -2.52 -8.33 19.27
CA LEU A 105 -1.29 -8.16 18.49
C LEU A 105 -0.21 -7.41 19.26
N LYS A 106 -0.58 -6.51 20.18
CA LYS A 106 0.40 -5.76 20.98
C LYS A 106 1.33 -6.67 21.80
N TYR A 107 0.82 -7.81 22.26
CA TYR A 107 1.58 -8.80 23.02
C TYR A 107 2.50 -9.63 22.12
N LEU A 108 2.10 -9.85 20.85
CA LEU A 108 2.92 -10.52 19.86
C LEU A 108 4.08 -9.64 19.37
N LEU A 109 3.85 -8.33 19.26
CA LEU A 109 4.87 -7.36 18.83
C LEU A 109 5.90 -7.04 19.92
N GLY A 110 5.50 -7.16 21.19
CA GLY A 110 6.37 -6.95 22.35
C GLY A 110 6.92 -5.52 22.48
N GLY A 111 7.92 -5.36 23.32
CA GLY A 111 8.59 -4.07 23.54
C GLY A 111 7.62 -2.95 23.93
N ASN A 112 7.87 -1.75 23.41
CA ASN A 112 7.05 -0.57 23.68
C ASN A 112 5.61 -0.67 23.15
N TYR A 113 5.28 -1.59 22.23
CA TYR A 113 3.88 -1.82 21.85
C TYR A 113 3.03 -2.32 23.02
N SER A 114 3.62 -3.07 23.95
CA SER A 114 2.91 -3.59 25.12
C SER A 114 2.49 -2.47 26.08
N ASN A 115 3.28 -1.39 26.11
CA ASN A 115 3.06 -0.21 26.96
C ASN A 115 2.08 0.80 26.35
N LEU A 116 1.74 0.66 25.06
CA LEU A 116 0.76 1.55 24.43
C LEU A 116 -0.65 1.32 24.99
N PRO A 117 -1.45 2.38 25.15
CA PRO A 117 -2.86 2.28 25.51
C PRO A 117 -3.65 1.33 24.60
N ASP A 118 -4.45 0.44 25.20
CA ASP A 118 -5.27 -0.54 24.47
C ASP A 118 -6.24 0.12 23.49
N VAL A 119 -6.68 1.35 23.80
CA VAL A 119 -7.57 2.14 22.97
C VAL A 119 -7.01 2.36 21.55
N TYR A 120 -5.68 2.41 21.38
CA TYR A 120 -5.08 2.49 20.05
C TYR A 120 -5.31 1.23 19.22
N PHE A 121 -5.18 0.05 19.84
CA PHE A 121 -5.45 -1.23 19.16
C PHE A 121 -6.94 -1.44 18.93
N TYR A 122 -7.81 -0.99 19.84
CA TYR A 122 -9.26 -0.98 19.61
C TYR A 122 -9.63 -0.09 18.41
N ALA A 123 -9.02 1.09 18.27
CA ALA A 123 -9.24 1.98 17.14
C ALA A 123 -8.80 1.34 15.81
N VAL A 124 -7.66 0.65 15.79
CA VAL A 124 -7.18 -0.13 14.62
C VAL A 124 -8.14 -1.28 14.32
N ALA A 125 -8.59 -2.01 15.35
CA ALA A 125 -9.49 -3.15 15.21
C ALA A 125 -10.83 -2.76 14.57
N VAL A 126 -11.38 -1.60 14.93
CA VAL A 126 -12.64 -1.07 14.37
C VAL A 126 -12.55 -0.79 12.86
N ALA A 127 -11.35 -0.48 12.33
CA ALA A 127 -11.19 -0.21 10.90
C ALA A 127 -11.45 -1.44 10.03
N LEU A 128 -11.19 -2.65 10.55
CA LEU A 128 -11.32 -3.90 9.81
C LEU A 128 -12.75 -4.19 9.36
N PRO A 129 -13.77 -4.26 10.24
CA PRO A 129 -15.15 -4.47 9.80
C PRO A 129 -15.67 -3.33 8.91
N PHE A 130 -15.26 -2.08 9.14
CA PHE A 130 -15.66 -0.96 8.28
C PHE A 130 -15.04 -1.04 6.87
N SER A 131 -13.85 -1.63 6.74
CA SER A 131 -13.19 -1.84 5.45
C SER A 131 -13.86 -2.90 4.56
N VAL A 132 -14.70 -3.77 5.13
CA VAL A 132 -15.34 -4.89 4.39
C VAL A 132 -16.27 -4.36 3.30
N VAL A 133 -17.18 -3.46 3.65
CA VAL A 133 -18.23 -2.98 2.75
C VAL A 133 -17.62 -2.23 1.57
N ILE A 134 -16.65 -1.35 1.84
CA ILE A 134 -15.95 -0.61 0.79
C ILE A 134 -15.17 -1.59 -0.10
N SER A 135 -14.44 -2.56 0.45
CA SER A 135 -13.69 -3.55 -0.32
C SER A 135 -14.60 -4.38 -1.21
N TRP A 136 -15.68 -4.94 -0.65
CA TRP A 136 -16.67 -5.71 -1.39
C TRP A 136 -17.31 -4.89 -2.52
N SER A 137 -17.74 -3.65 -2.24
CA SER A 137 -18.35 -2.79 -3.26
C SER A 137 -17.39 -2.49 -4.42
N ARG A 138 -16.09 -2.33 -4.13
CA ARG A 138 -15.05 -2.15 -5.14
C ARG A 138 -14.89 -3.41 -5.99
N GLY A 139 -14.92 -4.60 -5.39
CA GLY A 139 -14.85 -5.86 -6.13
C GLY A 139 -16.01 -6.02 -7.12
N VAL A 140 -17.23 -5.69 -6.69
CA VAL A 140 -18.42 -5.72 -7.55
C VAL A 140 -18.35 -4.67 -8.66
N LEU A 141 -17.95 -3.44 -8.36
CA LEU A 141 -17.78 -2.37 -9.35
C LEU A 141 -16.69 -2.72 -10.37
N GLN A 142 -15.58 -3.28 -9.90
CA GLN A 142 -14.44 -3.67 -10.75
C GLN A 142 -14.81 -4.82 -11.68
N GLY A 143 -15.51 -5.85 -11.18
CA GLY A 143 -15.97 -6.97 -11.99
C GLY A 143 -16.99 -6.61 -13.06
N ASN A 144 -17.84 -5.63 -12.79
CA ASN A 144 -18.80 -5.08 -13.77
C ASN A 144 -18.20 -3.96 -14.64
N LEU A 145 -16.87 -3.77 -14.60
CA LEU A 145 -16.14 -2.75 -15.36
C LEU A 145 -16.65 -1.31 -15.16
N LYS A 146 -17.25 -1.01 -13.99
CA LYS A 146 -17.70 0.34 -13.62
C LYS A 146 -16.53 1.15 -13.04
N ILE A 147 -15.43 1.24 -13.78
CA ILE A 147 -14.14 1.81 -13.32
C ILE A 147 -14.24 3.27 -12.88
N LYS A 148 -15.11 4.07 -13.53
CA LYS A 148 -15.38 5.45 -13.10
C LYS A 148 -15.96 5.51 -11.68
N ASN A 149 -16.88 4.63 -11.34
CA ASN A 149 -17.49 4.59 -10.00
C ASN A 149 -16.52 4.03 -8.98
N LEU A 150 -15.76 2.99 -9.34
CA LEU A 150 -14.64 2.47 -8.54
C LEU A 150 -13.67 3.61 -8.15
N SER A 151 -13.22 4.38 -9.13
CA SER A 151 -12.28 5.50 -8.94
C SER A 151 -12.81 6.57 -7.98
N LYS A 152 -14.13 6.86 -8.02
CA LYS A 152 -14.76 7.80 -7.10
C LYS A 152 -14.73 7.32 -5.64
N THR A 153 -14.81 6.01 -5.39
CA THR A 153 -14.70 5.48 -4.03
C THR A 153 -13.30 5.70 -3.44
N TRP A 154 -12.23 5.63 -4.25
CA TRP A 154 -10.87 5.94 -3.77
C TRP A 154 -10.70 7.42 -3.45
N ILE A 155 -11.24 8.30 -4.29
CA ILE A 155 -11.21 9.75 -4.05
C ILE A 155 -11.93 10.05 -2.74
N LEU A 156 -13.18 9.59 -2.57
CA LEU A 156 -13.96 9.87 -1.36
C LEU A 156 -13.28 9.32 -0.09
N GLU A 157 -12.78 8.08 -0.11
CA GLU A 157 -12.06 7.49 1.03
C GLU A 157 -10.87 8.37 1.43
N ASN A 158 -10.02 8.74 0.48
CA ASN A 158 -8.81 9.47 0.82
C ASN A 158 -9.08 10.94 1.19
N THR A 159 -10.08 11.59 0.56
CA THR A 159 -10.52 12.93 0.98
C THR A 159 -11.09 12.89 2.40
N SER A 160 -12.02 11.98 2.67
CA SER A 160 -12.64 11.86 4.01
C SER A 160 -11.60 11.51 5.07
N LYS A 161 -10.66 10.62 4.79
CA LYS A 161 -9.55 10.28 5.69
C LYS A 161 -8.75 11.52 6.12
N VAL A 162 -8.41 12.42 5.18
CA VAL A 162 -7.68 13.66 5.50
C VAL A 162 -8.56 14.66 6.27
N VAL A 163 -9.82 14.84 5.87
CA VAL A 163 -10.74 15.78 6.55
C VAL A 163 -10.98 15.33 7.99
N PHE A 164 -11.33 14.05 8.19
CA PHE A 164 -11.58 13.51 9.53
C PHE A 164 -10.31 13.31 10.34
N LEU A 165 -9.13 13.19 9.72
CA LEU A 165 -7.86 13.25 10.45
C LEU A 165 -7.78 14.53 11.25
N VAL A 166 -8.01 15.69 10.59
CA VAL A 166 -7.93 16.99 11.25
C VAL A 166 -8.96 17.07 12.37
N ILE A 167 -10.23 16.81 12.06
CA ILE A 167 -11.34 16.96 13.01
C ILE A 167 -11.18 16.03 14.22
N LEU A 168 -10.98 14.72 13.98
CA LEU A 168 -10.96 13.75 15.07
C LEU A 168 -9.66 13.79 15.87
N SER A 169 -8.53 14.13 15.25
CA SER A 169 -7.25 14.26 15.99
C SER A 169 -7.29 15.42 16.98
N TYR A 170 -7.96 16.53 16.65
CA TYR A 170 -8.17 17.62 17.62
C TYR A 170 -9.10 17.22 18.78
N LEU A 171 -10.07 16.32 18.54
CA LEU A 171 -11.04 15.91 19.55
C LEU A 171 -10.54 14.76 20.44
N PHE A 172 -9.83 13.79 19.86
CA PHE A 172 -9.49 12.51 20.50
C PHE A 172 -7.99 12.16 20.43
N GLY A 173 -7.14 13.10 20.02
CA GLY A 173 -5.70 12.88 19.89
C GLY A 173 -5.36 11.75 18.91
N VAL A 174 -4.40 10.90 19.30
CA VAL A 174 -3.92 9.76 18.49
C VAL A 174 -5.04 8.79 18.13
N VAL A 175 -5.98 8.54 19.05
CA VAL A 175 -7.16 7.69 18.79
C VAL A 175 -7.98 8.27 17.64
N GLY A 176 -8.20 9.59 17.65
CA GLY A 176 -8.91 10.29 16.59
C GLY A 176 -8.21 10.19 15.23
N GLY A 177 -6.88 10.29 15.24
CA GLY A 177 -6.06 10.07 14.04
C GLY A 177 -6.26 8.69 13.42
N ILE A 178 -6.31 7.64 14.24
CA ILE A 178 -6.59 6.26 13.79
C ILE A 178 -8.04 6.10 13.34
N LEU A 179 -9.01 6.61 14.12
CA LEU A 179 -10.44 6.52 13.81
C LEU A 179 -10.83 7.25 12.53
N SER A 180 -10.08 8.26 12.11
CA SER A 180 -10.27 8.92 10.81
C SER A 180 -10.28 7.93 9.65
N ILE A 181 -9.46 6.88 9.74
CA ILE A 181 -9.38 5.82 8.72
C ILE A 181 -10.64 4.96 8.77
N SER A 182 -11.06 4.55 9.96
CA SER A 182 -12.30 3.79 10.17
C SER A 182 -13.52 4.53 9.62
N VAL A 183 -13.64 5.83 9.93
CA VAL A 183 -14.71 6.69 9.39
C VAL A 183 -14.62 6.80 7.86
N SER A 184 -13.41 6.93 7.31
CA SER A 184 -13.22 6.98 5.85
C SER A 184 -13.66 5.70 5.15
N PHE A 185 -13.41 4.53 5.74
CA PHE A 185 -13.87 3.24 5.23
C PHE A 185 -15.39 3.11 5.31
N LEU A 186 -15.99 3.55 6.42
CA LEU A 186 -17.43 3.55 6.60
C LEU A 186 -18.14 4.43 5.56
N LEU A 187 -17.69 5.69 5.41
CA LEU A 187 -18.23 6.62 4.41
C LEU A 187 -18.02 6.11 2.99
N GLY A 188 -16.82 5.59 2.69
CA GLY A 188 -16.53 5.00 1.40
C GLY A 188 -17.36 3.75 1.10
N GLY A 189 -17.69 2.95 2.13
CA GLY A 189 -18.57 1.78 2.02
C GLY A 189 -20.02 2.17 1.73
N ILE A 190 -20.58 3.12 2.48
CA ILE A 190 -21.92 3.68 2.24
C ILE A 190 -22.01 4.25 0.82
N PHE A 191 -21.02 5.05 0.43
CA PHE A 191 -20.95 5.62 -0.91
C PHE A 191 -20.77 4.56 -1.99
N GLY A 192 -20.00 3.50 -1.73
CA GLY A 192 -19.86 2.34 -2.61
C GLY A 192 -21.20 1.67 -2.88
N ILE A 193 -22.01 1.43 -1.85
CA ILE A 193 -23.38 0.89 -1.99
C ILE A 193 -24.26 1.84 -2.79
N TYR A 194 -24.20 3.15 -2.52
CA TYR A 194 -24.93 4.16 -3.30
C TYR A 194 -24.55 4.15 -4.78
N LEU A 195 -23.26 3.98 -5.11
CA LEU A 195 -22.81 3.88 -6.50
C LEU A 195 -23.25 2.58 -7.16
N LEU A 196 -23.31 1.47 -6.43
CA LEU A 196 -23.83 0.20 -6.92
C LEU A 196 -25.29 0.33 -7.32
N SER A 197 -26.14 0.87 -6.43
CA SER A 197 -27.58 1.05 -6.71
C SER A 197 -27.83 1.99 -7.89
N LYS A 198 -27.04 3.06 -8.02
CA LYS A 198 -27.10 4.00 -9.16
C LYS A 198 -26.61 3.40 -10.48
N SER A 199 -25.81 2.33 -10.44
CA SER A 199 -25.19 1.74 -11.63
C SER A 199 -26.03 0.65 -12.32
N ASN A 200 -27.33 0.59 -12.02
CA ASN A 200 -28.28 -0.47 -12.44
C ASN A 200 -27.91 -1.87 -11.96
N LEU A 201 -26.99 -1.98 -11.00
CA LEU A 201 -26.69 -3.23 -10.34
C LEU A 201 -27.70 -3.37 -9.19
N LYS A 202 -28.45 -4.47 -9.13
CA LYS A 202 -29.54 -4.71 -8.14
C LYS A 202 -29.05 -4.88 -6.68
N TYR A 203 -27.88 -4.33 -6.34
CA TYR A 203 -27.28 -4.34 -5.02
C TYR A 203 -27.66 -3.06 -4.26
N SER A 204 -28.84 -3.06 -3.65
CA SER A 204 -29.30 -2.01 -2.73
C SER A 204 -28.94 -2.36 -1.28
N PHE A 205 -28.87 -1.34 -0.41
CA PHE A 205 -28.64 -1.50 1.03
C PHE A 205 -29.62 -2.49 1.67
N SER A 206 -30.91 -2.42 1.33
CA SER A 206 -31.94 -3.36 1.82
C SER A 206 -31.66 -4.81 1.41
N ASN A 207 -31.25 -5.04 0.15
CA ASN A 207 -30.91 -6.37 -0.34
C ASN A 207 -29.65 -6.93 0.33
N ILE A 208 -28.67 -6.08 0.65
CA ILE A 208 -27.47 -6.48 1.38
C ILE A 208 -27.84 -6.93 2.79
N LEU A 209 -28.63 -6.13 3.52
CA LEU A 209 -29.04 -6.44 4.88
C LEU A 209 -29.85 -7.74 4.96
N LYS A 210 -30.80 -7.93 4.04
CA LYS A 210 -31.62 -9.14 3.95
C LYS A 210 -30.77 -10.39 3.70
N ASN A 211 -29.76 -10.27 2.84
CA ASN A 211 -28.92 -11.41 2.50
C ASN A 211 -27.83 -11.68 3.54
N ILE A 212 -27.30 -10.69 4.26
CA ILE A 212 -26.16 -10.86 5.19
C ILE A 212 -26.44 -11.90 6.29
N PHE A 213 -27.67 -11.98 6.78
CA PHE A 213 -28.06 -12.93 7.83
C PHE A 213 -28.53 -14.30 7.30
N SER A 214 -28.61 -14.47 5.98
CA SER A 214 -28.99 -15.75 5.38
C SER A 214 -27.82 -16.75 5.38
N PRO A 215 -28.06 -18.06 5.41
CA PRO A 215 -27.00 -19.06 5.33
C PRO A 215 -26.23 -18.93 4.01
N ILE A 216 -24.96 -19.35 4.02
CA ILE A 216 -24.12 -19.40 2.81
C ILE A 216 -24.68 -20.47 1.88
N LYS A 217 -25.08 -20.07 0.67
CA LYS A 217 -25.67 -20.95 -0.34
C LYS A 217 -24.61 -21.52 -1.28
N GLU A 218 -23.69 -20.66 -1.72
CA GLU A 218 -22.74 -20.95 -2.80
C GLU A 218 -21.33 -21.25 -2.28
N LYS A 219 -21.21 -22.27 -1.42
CA LYS A 219 -19.94 -22.60 -0.72
C LYS A 219 -18.76 -22.86 -1.67
N GLU A 220 -18.99 -23.56 -2.78
CA GLU A 220 -17.92 -23.90 -3.73
C GLU A 220 -17.40 -22.66 -4.48
N SER A 221 -18.31 -21.82 -4.94
CA SER A 221 -18.02 -20.55 -5.62
C SER A 221 -17.23 -19.61 -4.70
N VAL A 222 -17.66 -19.47 -3.44
CA VAL A 222 -16.96 -18.69 -2.40
C VAL A 222 -15.55 -19.25 -2.14
N LYS A 223 -15.41 -20.58 -2.01
CA LYS A 223 -14.11 -21.23 -1.78
C LYS A 223 -13.14 -20.96 -2.93
N LYS A 224 -13.59 -21.03 -4.19
CA LYS A 224 -12.76 -20.71 -5.37
C LYS A 224 -12.27 -19.27 -5.34
N VAL A 225 -13.14 -18.31 -4.99
CA VAL A 225 -12.78 -16.89 -4.92
C VAL A 225 -11.79 -16.60 -3.80
N ILE A 226 -11.99 -17.17 -2.61
CA ILE A 226 -11.07 -17.01 -1.47
C ILE A 226 -9.71 -17.63 -1.77
N TYR A 227 -9.67 -18.84 -2.35
CA TYR A 227 -8.39 -19.46 -2.67
C TYR A 227 -7.60 -18.66 -3.71
N TYR A 228 -8.30 -18.04 -4.65
CA TYR A 228 -7.69 -17.15 -5.64
C TYR A 228 -7.22 -15.81 -5.03
N SER A 229 -7.85 -15.32 -3.95
CA SER A 229 -7.47 -14.07 -3.30
C SER A 229 -6.24 -14.20 -2.40
N ILE A 230 -5.99 -15.37 -1.79
CA ILE A 230 -4.84 -15.60 -0.89
C ILE A 230 -3.50 -15.14 -1.49
N PRO A 231 -3.07 -15.59 -2.69
CA PRO A 231 -1.78 -15.17 -3.24
C PRO A 231 -1.74 -13.67 -3.57
N ILE A 232 -2.88 -13.07 -3.93
CA ILE A 232 -2.99 -11.63 -4.22
C ILE A 232 -2.84 -10.82 -2.93
N ALA A 233 -3.53 -11.24 -1.87
CA ALA A 233 -3.46 -10.65 -0.54
C ALA A 233 -2.04 -10.71 0.00
N LEU A 234 -1.41 -11.89 -0.02
CA LEU A 234 -0.03 -12.09 0.44
C LEU A 234 0.96 -11.21 -0.32
N THR A 235 0.83 -11.12 -1.65
CA THR A 235 1.70 -10.27 -2.48
C THR A 235 1.56 -8.79 -2.10
N THR A 236 0.33 -8.32 -1.95
CA THR A 236 0.05 -6.90 -1.64
C THR A 236 0.48 -6.55 -0.22
N ALA A 237 0.22 -7.43 0.74
CA ALA A 237 0.64 -7.31 2.14
C ALA A 237 2.16 -7.25 2.26
N SER A 238 2.86 -8.14 1.54
CA SER A 238 4.34 -8.16 1.52
C SER A 238 4.91 -6.85 0.98
N TYR A 239 4.33 -6.32 -0.10
CA TYR A 239 4.74 -5.02 -0.63
C TYR A 239 4.51 -3.87 0.36
N ARG A 240 3.46 -3.94 1.18
CA ARG A 240 3.21 -2.95 2.23
C ARG A 240 4.26 -3.04 3.34
N LEU A 241 4.54 -4.25 3.82
CA LEU A 241 5.50 -4.47 4.90
C LEU A 241 6.91 -4.06 4.52
N ILE A 242 7.42 -4.41 3.34
CA ILE A 242 8.83 -4.12 3.01
C ILE A 242 9.21 -2.64 3.06
N ASN A 243 8.25 -1.75 2.80
CA ASN A 243 8.50 -0.32 2.74
C ASN A 243 8.45 0.35 4.13
N ASP A 244 7.76 -0.26 5.09
CA ASP A 244 7.44 0.36 6.38
C ASP A 244 7.79 -0.54 7.59
N LEU A 245 8.45 -1.69 7.37
CA LEU A 245 8.80 -2.65 8.41
C LEU A 245 9.66 -2.01 9.50
N ASP A 246 10.62 -1.16 9.12
CA ASP A 246 11.53 -0.48 10.04
C ASP A 246 10.75 0.28 11.12
N GLY A 247 9.64 0.93 10.75
CA GLY A 247 8.81 1.68 11.69
C GLY A 247 8.10 0.82 12.73
N ILE A 248 7.87 -0.46 12.43
CA ILE A 248 7.38 -1.44 13.41
C ILE A 248 8.48 -1.77 14.41
N PHE A 249 9.68 -2.08 13.92
CA PHE A 249 10.82 -2.42 14.79
C PHE A 249 11.26 -1.25 15.66
N ILE A 250 11.36 -0.04 15.09
CA ILE A 250 11.74 1.17 15.83
C ILE A 250 10.70 1.49 16.91
N LEU A 251 9.40 1.41 16.60
CA LEU A 251 8.38 1.61 17.63
C LEU A 251 8.47 0.55 18.73
N SER A 252 8.69 -0.72 18.38
CA SER A 252 8.82 -1.79 19.38
C SER A 252 10.06 -1.60 20.28
N MET A 253 11.22 -1.31 19.70
CA MET A 253 12.50 -1.34 20.40
C MET A 253 12.89 -0.02 21.07
N LEU A 254 12.60 1.12 20.42
CA LEU A 254 13.03 2.45 20.86
C LEU A 254 11.87 3.29 21.38
N GLY A 255 10.69 3.15 20.78
CA GLY A 255 9.47 3.81 21.23
C GLY A 255 8.90 4.81 20.23
N ALA A 256 7.84 5.50 20.66
CA ALA A 256 7.03 6.36 19.79
C ALA A 256 7.77 7.59 19.30
N TYR A 257 8.49 8.29 20.18
CA TYR A 257 9.20 9.51 19.80
C TYR A 257 10.23 9.26 18.70
N ASP A 258 11.09 8.26 18.88
CA ASP A 258 12.13 7.88 17.91
C ASP A 258 11.53 7.41 16.58
N ASN A 259 10.42 6.68 16.62
CA ASN A 259 9.71 6.31 15.41
C ASN A 259 9.13 7.52 14.68
N GLY A 260 8.74 8.58 15.40
CA GLY A 260 8.31 9.85 14.82
C GLY A 260 9.46 10.58 14.12
N VAL A 261 10.63 10.65 14.79
CA VAL A 261 11.86 11.24 14.26
C VAL A 261 12.33 10.51 12.98
N TYR A 262 12.36 9.18 13.02
CA TYR A 262 12.61 8.35 11.83
C TYR A 262 11.52 8.54 10.76
N GLY A 263 10.27 8.67 11.20
CA GLY A 263 9.10 8.94 10.36
C GLY A 263 9.27 10.17 9.46
N TYR A 264 9.87 11.25 9.96
CA TYR A 264 10.15 12.46 9.17
C TYR A 264 11.12 12.18 8.02
N ALA A 265 12.24 11.53 8.33
CA ALA A 265 13.24 11.14 7.35
C ALA A 265 12.68 10.16 6.31
N SER A 266 11.92 9.16 6.75
CA SER A 266 11.28 8.20 5.87
C SER A 266 10.24 8.85 4.94
N LEU A 267 9.49 9.87 5.39
CA LEU A 267 8.50 10.53 4.55
C LEU A 267 9.15 11.35 3.42
N LEU A 268 10.21 12.09 3.74
CA LEU A 268 10.93 12.91 2.75
C LEU A 268 11.71 12.06 1.74
N SER A 269 12.40 11.01 2.20
CA SER A 269 13.15 10.12 1.30
C SER A 269 12.27 9.46 0.23
N ARG A 270 10.99 9.20 0.54
CA ARG A 270 10.06 8.55 -0.39
C ARG A 270 9.65 9.40 -1.59
N LEU A 271 9.87 10.71 -1.56
CA LEU A 271 9.61 11.58 -2.71
C LEU A 271 10.42 11.14 -3.95
N LEU A 272 11.61 10.56 -3.73
CA LEU A 272 12.45 9.99 -4.79
C LEU A 272 11.77 8.83 -5.54
N PHE A 273 10.95 8.03 -4.86
CA PHE A 273 10.25 6.89 -5.47
C PHE A 273 9.16 7.30 -6.46
N LEU A 274 8.57 8.47 -6.29
CA LEU A 274 7.45 8.91 -7.12
C LEU A 274 7.85 8.97 -8.60
N PHE A 275 9.07 9.43 -8.88
CA PHE A 275 9.63 9.50 -10.24
C PHE A 275 9.79 8.12 -10.88
N ALA A 276 10.34 7.14 -10.15
CA ALA A 276 10.51 5.78 -10.66
C ALA A 276 9.16 5.12 -10.97
N SER A 277 8.16 5.34 -10.12
CA SER A 277 6.82 4.80 -10.34
C SER A 277 6.16 5.37 -11.61
N ALA A 278 6.42 6.64 -11.95
CA ALA A 278 5.92 7.25 -13.18
C ALA A 278 6.55 6.63 -14.44
N ILE A 279 7.87 6.41 -14.41
CA ILE A 279 8.59 5.74 -15.51
C ILE A 279 8.10 4.30 -15.68
N ALA A 280 7.92 3.58 -14.57
CA ALA A 280 7.44 2.20 -14.54
C ALA A 280 6.09 2.00 -15.27
N ILE A 281 5.12 2.90 -15.06
CA ILE A 281 3.80 2.85 -15.69
C ILE A 281 3.91 2.85 -17.22
N VAL A 282 4.82 3.65 -17.77
CA VAL A 282 5.03 3.76 -19.22
C VAL A 282 5.90 2.62 -19.75
N LEU A 283 6.80 2.09 -18.92
CA LEU A 283 7.76 1.05 -19.30
C LEU A 283 7.09 -0.31 -19.56
N ILE A 284 6.17 -0.73 -18.68
CA ILE A 284 5.48 -2.02 -18.76
C ILE A 284 4.85 -2.26 -20.15
N PRO A 285 3.96 -1.39 -20.68
CA PRO A 285 3.32 -1.63 -21.97
C PRO A 285 4.30 -1.53 -23.15
N ARG A 286 5.37 -0.74 -23.04
CA ARG A 286 6.39 -0.61 -24.11
C ARG A 286 7.20 -1.89 -24.26
N ILE A 287 7.69 -2.44 -23.15
CA ILE A 287 8.43 -3.71 -23.17
C ILE A 287 7.51 -4.87 -23.53
N SER A 288 6.26 -4.89 -23.05
CA SER A 288 5.31 -5.95 -23.38
C SER A 288 5.01 -6.07 -24.88
N LYS A 289 4.92 -4.94 -25.59
CA LYS A 289 4.65 -4.91 -27.04
C LYS A 289 5.88 -5.15 -27.89
N SER A 290 6.98 -4.48 -27.58
CA SER A 290 8.18 -4.50 -28.42
C SER A 290 9.13 -5.64 -28.08
N LYS A 291 9.10 -6.13 -26.84
CA LYS A 291 10.15 -6.97 -26.23
C LYS A 291 11.57 -6.39 -26.40
N ASP A 292 11.68 -5.09 -26.70
CA ASP A 292 12.94 -4.43 -27.00
C ASP A 292 13.63 -3.94 -25.71
N ILE A 293 14.85 -4.42 -25.53
CA ILE A 293 15.75 -4.15 -24.41
C ILE A 293 16.17 -2.68 -24.37
N SER A 294 16.12 -1.97 -25.51
CA SER A 294 16.47 -0.55 -25.58
C SER A 294 15.59 0.31 -24.65
N TYR A 295 14.33 -0.07 -24.45
CA TYR A 295 13.42 0.63 -23.54
C TYR A 295 13.85 0.48 -22.07
N PHE A 296 14.37 -0.67 -21.66
CA PHE A 296 14.93 -0.85 -20.32
C PHE A 296 16.14 0.06 -20.09
N LYS A 297 17.07 0.13 -21.07
CA LYS A 297 18.23 1.02 -21.00
C LYS A 297 17.81 2.50 -20.92
N LYS A 298 16.91 2.93 -21.79
CA LYS A 298 16.37 4.31 -21.80
C LYS A 298 15.69 4.66 -20.47
N ALA A 299 14.88 3.75 -19.92
CA ALA A 299 14.22 3.96 -18.64
C ALA A 299 15.20 4.02 -17.47
N THR A 300 16.25 3.19 -17.50
CA THR A 300 17.30 3.19 -16.47
C THR A 300 18.09 4.50 -16.50
N ILE A 301 18.52 4.95 -17.69
CA ILE A 301 19.21 6.23 -17.86
C ILE A 301 18.32 7.38 -17.37
N LEU A 302 17.06 7.42 -17.83
CA LEU A 302 16.11 8.45 -17.39
C LEU A 302 15.89 8.44 -15.87
N ASN A 303 15.79 7.26 -15.26
CA ASN A 303 15.64 7.14 -13.81
C ASN A 303 16.86 7.71 -13.08
N ILE A 304 18.07 7.31 -13.49
CA ILE A 304 19.32 7.80 -12.90
C ILE A 304 19.46 9.32 -13.08
N SER A 305 19.15 9.85 -14.26
CA SER A 305 19.24 11.29 -14.56
C SER A 305 18.30 12.15 -13.71
N ILE A 306 17.18 11.60 -13.22
CA ILE A 306 16.24 12.32 -12.36
C ILE A 306 16.55 12.08 -10.88
N VAL A 307 16.82 10.83 -10.51
CA VAL A 307 16.98 10.43 -9.11
C VAL A 307 18.31 10.89 -8.52
N LEU A 308 19.41 10.91 -9.29
CA LEU A 308 20.71 11.37 -8.78
C LEU A 308 20.71 12.86 -8.40
N PRO A 309 20.23 13.80 -9.24
CA PRO A 309 20.12 15.20 -8.82
C PRO A 309 19.20 15.38 -7.61
N ALA A 310 18.07 14.66 -7.57
CA ALA A 310 17.16 14.73 -6.44
C ALA A 310 17.79 14.17 -5.15
N LEU A 311 18.58 13.08 -5.24
CA LEU A 311 19.39 12.56 -4.15
C LEU A 311 20.35 13.64 -3.65
N LEU A 312 21.10 14.28 -4.54
CA LEU A 312 22.06 15.32 -4.17
C LEU A 312 21.39 16.47 -3.43
N ILE A 313 20.22 16.92 -3.89
CA ILE A 313 19.45 17.96 -3.22
C ILE A 313 19.05 17.51 -1.81
N ILE A 314 18.47 16.32 -1.66
CA ILE A 314 18.04 15.85 -0.33
C ILE A 314 19.24 15.60 0.58
N PHE A 315 20.35 15.09 0.05
CA PHE A 315 21.54 14.78 0.82
C PHE A 315 22.23 16.04 1.35
N LEU A 316 22.42 17.05 0.48
CA LEU A 316 23.06 18.32 0.83
C LEU A 316 22.16 19.17 1.72
N PHE A 317 20.86 19.27 1.41
CA PHE A 317 19.89 20.11 2.10
C PHE A 317 19.02 19.36 3.10
N SER A 318 19.49 18.21 3.60
CA SER A 318 18.71 17.33 4.51
C SER A 318 18.22 18.06 5.76
N LYS A 319 19.08 18.89 6.37
CA LYS A 319 18.74 19.69 7.55
C LYS A 319 17.69 20.74 7.23
N GLU A 320 17.89 21.49 6.15
CA GLU A 320 17.01 22.57 5.70
C GLU A 320 15.64 22.01 5.33
N LEU A 321 15.58 20.87 4.65
CA LEU A 321 14.32 20.20 4.29
C LEU A 321 13.55 19.72 5.52
N LEU A 322 14.23 19.08 6.49
CA LEU A 322 13.58 18.65 7.73
C LEU A 322 13.03 19.84 8.52
N ASN A 323 13.81 20.93 8.60
CA ASN A 323 13.38 22.13 9.28
C ASN A 323 12.24 22.85 8.54
N LEU A 324 12.30 22.91 7.21
CA LEU A 324 11.26 23.53 6.38
C LEU A 324 9.92 22.80 6.49
N PHE A 325 9.95 21.46 6.46
CA PHE A 325 8.73 20.65 6.41
C PHE A 325 8.19 20.24 7.77
N PHE A 326 9.02 20.14 8.82
CA PHE A 326 8.57 19.67 10.14
C PHE A 326 9.03 20.55 11.31
N GLY A 327 9.85 21.58 11.07
CA GLY A 327 10.37 22.46 12.13
C GLY A 327 11.32 21.77 13.12
N ILE A 328 11.72 20.52 12.87
CA ILE A 328 12.55 19.70 13.75
C ILE A 328 13.66 19.05 12.93
N SER A 329 14.91 19.23 13.35
CA SER A 329 16.08 18.64 12.70
C SER A 329 17.09 18.12 13.74
N THR A 330 16.85 16.91 14.24
CA THR A 330 17.82 16.21 15.11
C THR A 330 18.97 15.65 14.27
N PRO A 331 20.19 15.50 14.83
CA PRO A 331 21.31 14.89 14.10
C PRO A 331 20.99 13.50 13.55
N GLU A 332 20.20 12.73 14.29
CA GLU A 332 19.79 11.38 13.94
C GLU A 332 18.77 11.37 12.78
N SER A 333 17.82 12.31 12.72
CA SER A 333 16.90 12.41 11.59
C SER A 333 17.60 12.89 10.32
N ILE A 334 18.55 13.82 10.44
CA ILE A 334 19.39 14.27 9.31
C ILE A 334 20.18 13.09 8.73
N THR A 335 20.85 12.33 9.60
CA THR A 335 21.66 11.17 9.20
C THR A 335 20.78 10.08 8.59
N SER A 336 19.64 9.79 9.22
CA SER A 336 18.67 8.82 8.70
C SER A 336 18.13 9.24 7.34
N LEU A 337 17.82 10.54 7.13
CA LEU A 337 17.35 11.05 5.84
C LEU A 337 18.40 10.84 4.74
N LYS A 338 19.67 11.19 5.01
CA LYS A 338 20.77 10.97 4.07
C LYS A 338 20.87 9.50 3.66
N ILE A 339 20.87 8.58 4.62
CA ILE A 339 20.98 7.14 4.39
C ILE A 339 19.76 6.61 3.62
N LEU A 340 18.55 6.99 4.04
CA LEU A 340 17.30 6.56 3.40
C LEU A 340 17.17 7.10 1.98
N SER A 341 17.67 8.30 1.69
CA SER A 341 17.69 8.82 0.32
C SER A 341 18.58 7.99 -0.60
N VAL A 342 19.72 7.49 -0.12
CA VAL A 342 20.56 6.54 -0.89
C VAL A 342 19.84 5.22 -1.09
N SER A 343 19.19 4.70 -0.04
CA SER A 343 18.34 3.50 -0.12
C SER A 343 17.25 3.65 -1.18
N ALA A 344 16.64 4.85 -1.27
CA ALA A 344 15.62 5.14 -2.24
C ALA A 344 16.11 5.08 -3.70
N VAL A 345 17.39 5.34 -3.97
CA VAL A 345 17.98 5.15 -5.31
C VAL A 345 18.02 3.67 -5.71
N PHE A 346 18.40 2.78 -4.79
CA PHE A 346 18.41 1.35 -5.08
C PHE A 346 17.00 0.81 -5.29
N MET A 347 16.05 1.23 -4.47
CA MET A 347 14.66 0.82 -4.61
C MET A 347 13.98 1.46 -5.86
N SER A 348 14.43 2.64 -6.31
CA SER A 348 14.00 3.24 -7.58
C SER A 348 14.47 2.40 -8.77
N ALA A 349 15.73 1.98 -8.75
CA ALA A 349 16.31 1.12 -9.79
C ALA A 349 15.70 -0.30 -9.77
N TYR A 350 15.43 -0.84 -8.57
CA TYR A 350 14.65 -2.06 -8.39
C TYR A 350 13.30 -1.96 -9.10
N THR A 351 12.59 -0.83 -8.94
CA THR A 351 11.27 -0.61 -9.55
C THR A 351 11.34 -0.69 -11.08
N ILE A 352 12.38 -0.11 -11.71
CA ILE A 352 12.58 -0.19 -13.17
C ILE A 352 12.83 -1.63 -13.63
N CYS A 353 13.67 -2.38 -12.90
CA CYS A 353 13.94 -3.78 -13.19
C CYS A 353 12.67 -4.64 -13.05
N ALA A 354 11.96 -4.46 -11.95
CA ALA A 354 10.72 -5.16 -11.65
C ALA A 354 9.65 -4.88 -12.72
N SER A 355 9.48 -3.63 -13.14
CA SER A 355 8.54 -3.26 -14.21
C SER A 355 8.92 -3.83 -15.57
N SER A 356 10.21 -3.96 -15.84
CA SER A 356 10.70 -4.58 -17.09
C SER A 356 10.42 -6.07 -17.12
N LEU A 357 10.71 -6.78 -16.02
CA LEU A 357 10.36 -8.20 -15.86
C LEU A 357 8.84 -8.43 -15.96
N GLN A 358 8.04 -7.54 -15.35
CA GLN A 358 6.57 -7.59 -15.47
C GLN A 358 6.12 -7.41 -16.92
N GLY A 359 6.70 -6.45 -17.66
CA GLY A 359 6.43 -6.26 -19.09
C GLY A 359 6.76 -7.50 -19.94
N LEU A 360 7.78 -8.26 -19.55
CA LEU A 360 8.16 -9.52 -20.20
C LEU A 360 7.33 -10.74 -19.77
N GLY A 361 6.38 -10.59 -18.83
CA GLY A 361 5.56 -11.69 -18.32
C GLY A 361 6.13 -12.41 -17.10
N TYR A 362 7.26 -11.97 -16.54
CA TYR A 362 7.89 -12.56 -15.35
C TYR A 362 7.51 -11.85 -14.05
N ALA A 363 6.22 -11.53 -13.87
CA ALA A 363 5.73 -10.75 -12.73
C ALA A 363 5.94 -11.41 -11.35
N LYS A 364 6.11 -12.73 -11.29
CA LYS A 364 6.36 -13.46 -10.04
C LYS A 364 7.78 -13.24 -9.49
N ILE A 365 8.77 -13.01 -10.35
CA ILE A 365 10.17 -12.86 -9.94
C ILE A 365 10.35 -11.66 -8.99
N PRO A 366 9.88 -10.44 -9.32
CA PRO A 366 9.93 -9.30 -8.40
C PRO A 366 9.32 -9.60 -7.03
N VAL A 367 8.20 -10.33 -6.98
CA VAL A 367 7.52 -10.67 -5.72
C VAL A 367 8.41 -11.55 -4.83
N TYR A 368 9.04 -12.59 -5.39
CA TYR A 368 9.94 -13.45 -4.61
C TYR A 368 11.17 -12.71 -4.11
N VAL A 369 11.74 -11.81 -4.92
CA VAL A 369 12.88 -10.99 -4.51
C VAL A 369 12.49 -10.03 -3.38
N LEU A 370 11.28 -9.45 -3.40
CA LEU A 370 10.78 -8.62 -2.29
C LEU A 370 10.53 -9.43 -1.02
N LEU A 371 9.92 -10.62 -1.13
CA LEU A 371 9.71 -11.50 0.02
C LEU A 371 11.03 -11.83 0.73
N PHE A 372 12.07 -12.15 -0.04
CA PHE A 372 13.42 -12.33 0.50
C PHE A 372 13.96 -11.04 1.13
N GLY A 373 13.74 -9.90 0.48
CA GLY A 373 14.09 -8.58 1.01
C GLY A 373 13.45 -8.24 2.35
N ILE A 374 12.18 -8.62 2.57
CA ILE A 374 11.48 -8.43 3.85
C ILE A 374 12.17 -9.21 4.96
N ILE A 375 12.52 -10.48 4.70
CA ILE A 375 13.19 -11.33 5.68
C ILE A 375 14.55 -10.74 6.04
N LEU A 376 15.34 -10.34 5.04
CA LEU A 376 16.63 -9.67 5.26
C LEU A 376 16.48 -8.37 6.04
N ASN A 377 15.53 -7.53 5.66
CA ASN A 377 15.27 -6.25 6.33
C ASN A 377 14.85 -6.47 7.79
N ALA A 378 14.01 -7.48 8.08
CA ALA A 378 13.64 -7.84 9.44
C ALA A 378 14.86 -8.26 10.28
N VAL A 379 15.73 -9.11 9.71
CA VAL A 379 16.96 -9.56 10.39
C VAL A 379 17.89 -8.38 10.66
N PHE A 380 18.11 -7.50 9.67
CA PHE A 380 18.96 -6.33 9.85
C PHE A 380 18.38 -5.34 10.86
N ASN A 381 17.07 -5.08 10.84
CA ASN A 381 16.43 -4.23 11.84
C ASN A 381 16.61 -4.79 13.25
N TYR A 382 16.37 -6.09 13.43
CA TYR A 382 16.53 -6.76 14.72
C TYR A 382 17.95 -6.66 15.28
N VAL A 383 18.98 -6.72 14.42
CA VAL A 383 20.39 -6.68 14.82
C VAL A 383 20.94 -5.26 14.97
N LEU A 384 20.55 -4.33 14.09
CA LEU A 384 21.17 -3.00 14.01
C LEU A 384 20.48 -1.95 14.89
N ILE A 385 19.15 -2.00 15.04
CA ILE A 385 18.41 -1.01 15.84
C ILE A 385 18.86 -0.97 17.31
N PRO A 386 19.07 -2.10 18.01
CA PRO A 386 19.50 -2.06 19.41
C PRO A 386 20.84 -1.35 19.63
N ASN A 387 21.73 -1.39 18.64
CA ASN A 387 23.09 -0.86 18.76
C ASN A 387 23.23 0.57 18.21
N LEU A 388 22.47 0.91 17.16
CA LEU A 388 22.62 2.15 16.39
C LEU A 388 21.37 3.03 16.41
N GLY A 389 20.35 2.68 17.19
CA GLY A 389 19.09 3.41 17.28
C GLY A 389 18.38 3.52 15.91
N ILE A 390 17.78 4.68 15.64
CA ILE A 390 17.06 4.91 14.38
C ILE A 390 17.97 4.91 13.13
N ILE A 391 19.26 5.21 13.31
CA ILE A 391 20.26 5.13 12.24
C ILE A 391 20.46 3.65 11.85
N GLY A 392 20.41 2.74 12.82
CA GLY A 392 20.40 1.30 12.59
C GLY A 392 19.26 0.85 11.68
N GLY A 393 18.06 1.39 11.89
CA GLY A 393 16.91 1.18 11.01
C GLY A 393 17.18 1.66 9.59
N ALA A 394 17.70 2.88 9.43
CA ALA A 394 18.04 3.42 8.11
C ALA A 394 19.09 2.57 7.36
N ILE A 395 20.12 2.08 8.08
CA ILE A 395 21.16 1.20 7.52
C ILE A 395 20.58 -0.18 7.16
N ALA A 396 19.65 -0.70 7.96
CA ALA A 396 18.94 -1.94 7.66
C ALA A 396 18.19 -1.82 6.33
N THR A 397 17.42 -0.74 6.13
CA THR A 397 16.71 -0.45 4.87
C THR A 397 17.66 -0.30 3.70
N LEU A 398 18.77 0.43 3.87
CA LEU A 398 19.79 0.61 2.83
C LEU A 398 20.38 -0.73 2.41
N SER A 399 20.79 -1.54 3.38
CA SER A 399 21.46 -2.83 3.15
C SER A 399 20.52 -3.82 2.48
N SER A 400 19.28 -3.93 2.96
CA SER A 400 18.27 -4.80 2.34
C SER A 400 17.93 -4.34 0.91
N SER A 401 17.76 -3.03 0.71
CA SER A 401 17.46 -2.45 -0.60
C SER A 401 18.56 -2.68 -1.62
N PHE A 402 19.82 -2.56 -1.19
CA PHE A 402 20.99 -2.85 -2.02
C PHE A 402 21.00 -4.32 -2.47
N VAL A 403 20.82 -5.26 -1.53
CA VAL A 403 20.80 -6.70 -1.86
C VAL A 403 19.67 -7.04 -2.82
N VAL A 404 18.45 -6.57 -2.54
CA VAL A 404 17.27 -6.77 -3.40
C VAL A 404 17.50 -6.18 -4.80
N PHE A 405 18.10 -4.99 -4.89
CA PHE A 405 18.45 -4.37 -6.17
C PHE A 405 19.46 -5.22 -6.96
N VAL A 406 20.56 -5.65 -6.33
CA VAL A 406 21.59 -6.47 -7.00
C VAL A 406 20.98 -7.77 -7.54
N LEU A 407 20.17 -8.45 -6.72
CA LEU A 407 19.49 -9.69 -7.12
C LEU A 407 18.57 -9.46 -8.32
N ILE A 408 17.67 -8.47 -8.27
CA ILE A 408 16.74 -8.22 -9.37
C ILE A 408 17.48 -7.77 -10.63
N TRP A 409 18.56 -7.00 -10.49
CA TRP A 409 19.36 -6.51 -11.60
C TRP A 409 20.02 -7.66 -12.36
N ILE A 410 20.67 -8.58 -11.64
CA ILE A 410 21.30 -9.77 -12.23
C ILE A 410 20.26 -10.61 -12.98
N ILE A 411 19.11 -10.87 -12.35
CA ILE A 411 18.04 -11.67 -12.97
C ILE A 411 17.50 -10.98 -14.23
N THR A 412 17.24 -9.68 -14.16
CA THR A 412 16.73 -8.87 -15.27
C THR A 412 17.72 -8.88 -16.43
N PHE A 413 19.01 -8.64 -16.15
CA PHE A 413 20.06 -8.64 -17.16
C PHE A 413 20.20 -10.00 -17.85
N ASN A 414 20.20 -11.10 -17.08
CA ASN A 414 20.28 -12.45 -17.63
C ASN A 414 19.08 -12.81 -18.52
N LYS A 415 17.87 -12.39 -18.12
CA LYS A 415 16.65 -12.61 -18.91
C LYS A 415 16.63 -11.78 -20.19
N LEU A 416 17.03 -10.51 -20.13
CA LEU A 416 17.13 -9.64 -21.30
C LEU A 416 18.19 -10.16 -22.29
N LYS A 417 19.35 -10.63 -21.79
CA LYS A 417 20.39 -11.21 -22.66
C LYS A 417 19.91 -12.45 -23.41
N LYS A 418 19.16 -13.34 -22.74
CA LYS A 418 18.55 -14.52 -23.40
C LYS A 418 17.57 -14.15 -24.51
N ILE A 419 16.81 -13.06 -24.34
CA ILE A 419 15.87 -12.60 -25.38
C ILE A 419 16.63 -12.07 -26.59
N LYS A 420 17.69 -11.27 -26.38
CA LYS A 420 18.53 -10.74 -27.46
C LYS A 420 19.20 -11.84 -28.29
N ASN A 421 19.58 -12.94 -27.65
CA ASN A 421 20.25 -14.05 -28.33
C ASN A 421 19.28 -14.96 -29.11
N ASN A 422 17.97 -14.86 -28.83
CA ASN A 422 16.92 -15.66 -29.47
C ASN A 422 16.11 -14.85 -30.52
N SER A 423 16.46 -13.59 -30.73
CA SER A 423 15.88 -12.66 -31.72
C SER A 423 16.93 -12.31 -32.75
#